data_AF-X1ERA0-F1
#
_entry.id   AF-X1ERA0-F1
#
_cell.length_a   1.000
_cell.length_b   1.000
_cell.length_c   1.000
_cell.angle_alpha   90.00
_cell.angle_beta   90.00
_cell.angle_gamma   90.00
#
_symmetry.space_group_name_H-M   'P 1'
#
loop_
_entity.id
_entity.type
_entity.pdbx_description
1 polymer ?
#
loop_
_entity_poly.entity_id
_entity_poly.type
_entity_poly.pdbx_seq_one_letter_code
_entity_poly.pdbx_strand_id
1 'polypeptide(L)'
;SSCPIHLIKPKLKKASQYSVVGFGFALSAALFYSLFGIPGKLVMESMDSVWPYFMVMGQGTLVGALACYFIIGKDKGWTKVSRKDHLLAMLAGLLWVVAFASLASSLKLLGMATAWPIANLNTIVTVVYSSLVLKEISIRQQRTKMFAGLIMGVMGIILLVLART
;
A
#
# COMPACT_ATOMS: atom_id res chain seq x y z
N SER A 1 -21.32 34.45 10.57
CA SER A 1 -19.96 34.21 10.04
C SER A 1 -19.85 32.77 9.58
N SER A 2 -20.25 32.53 8.33
CA SER A 2 -20.38 31.18 7.77
C SER A 2 -19.05 30.77 7.14
N CYS A 3 -18.42 29.73 7.70
CA CYS A 3 -17.17 29.17 7.20
C CYS A 3 -17.44 28.38 5.91
N PRO A 4 -16.84 28.73 4.76
CA PRO A 4 -17.06 27.98 3.53
C PRO A 4 -16.13 26.76 3.49
N ILE A 5 -16.60 25.63 4.03
CA ILE A 5 -15.96 24.30 3.90
C ILE A 5 -16.22 23.74 2.49
N HIS A 6 -15.88 24.50 1.44
CA HIS A 6 -16.15 24.12 0.05
C HIS A 6 -14.90 24.04 -0.83
N LEU A 7 -13.71 24.23 -0.28
CA LEU A 7 -12.47 24.29 -1.05
C LEU A 7 -11.46 23.28 -0.52
N ILE A 8 -11.56 22.05 -1.03
CA ILE A 8 -10.51 21.24 -1.67
C ILE A 8 -11.25 19.99 -2.15
N LYS A 9 -11.91 20.07 -3.31
CA LYS A 9 -12.11 18.83 -4.10
C LYS A 9 -10.73 18.52 -4.67
N PRO A 10 -10.05 17.44 -4.26
CA PRO A 10 -8.80 17.07 -4.90
C PRO A 10 -9.11 16.92 -6.39
N LYS A 11 -8.40 17.67 -7.24
CA LYS A 11 -8.44 17.49 -8.70
C LYS A 11 -7.74 16.18 -9.03
N LEU A 12 -8.29 15.06 -8.59
CA LEU A 12 -7.91 13.74 -9.05
C LEU A 12 -8.30 13.70 -10.53
N LYS A 13 -7.31 13.80 -11.43
CA LYS A 13 -7.52 13.43 -12.83
C LYS A 13 -8.08 12.02 -12.81
N LYS A 14 -9.27 11.82 -13.39
CA LYS A 14 -9.89 10.49 -13.53
C LYS A 14 -8.82 9.54 -14.08
N ALA A 15 -8.44 8.52 -13.30
CA ALA A 15 -7.53 7.51 -13.76
C ALA A 15 -8.09 6.92 -15.06
N SER A 16 -7.28 6.91 -16.14
CA SER A 16 -7.69 6.25 -17.37
C SER A 16 -7.97 4.79 -17.04
N GLN A 17 -9.20 4.36 -17.32
CA GLN A 17 -9.74 3.04 -16.95
C GLN A 17 -8.93 1.87 -17.58
N TYR A 18 -8.02 2.16 -18.54
CA TYR A 18 -7.25 1.18 -19.31
C TYR A 18 -5.80 1.62 -19.59
N SER A 19 -5.09 2.16 -18.60
CA SER A 19 -3.66 2.45 -18.78
C SER A 19 -2.82 1.17 -18.71
N VAL A 20 -2.38 0.65 -19.86
CA VAL A 20 -1.44 -0.49 -19.96
C VAL A 20 -0.15 -0.22 -19.17
N VAL A 21 0.31 1.03 -19.19
CA VAL A 21 1.48 1.48 -18.42
C VAL A 21 1.22 1.36 -16.91
N GLY A 22 0.02 1.77 -16.45
CA GLY A 22 -0.38 1.64 -15.05
C GLY A 22 -0.47 0.17 -14.61
N PHE A 23 -0.99 -0.70 -15.46
CA PHE A 23 -1.02 -2.14 -15.22
C PHE A 23 0.40 -2.73 -15.11
N GLY A 24 1.32 -2.32 -15.99
CA GLY A 24 2.73 -2.72 -15.91
C GLY A 24 3.37 -2.35 -14.57
N PHE A 25 3.18 -1.11 -14.11
CA PHE A 25 3.67 -0.68 -12.79
C PHE A 25 3.07 -1.48 -11.63
N ALA A 26 1.77 -1.81 -11.68
CA ALA A 26 1.13 -2.62 -10.66
C ALA A 26 1.70 -4.04 -10.62
N LEU A 27 1.96 -4.66 -11.77
CA LEU A 27 2.59 -5.98 -11.85
C LEU A 27 4.03 -5.95 -11.33
N SER A 28 4.82 -4.94 -11.73
CA SER A 28 6.17 -4.75 -11.18
C SER A 28 6.13 -4.58 -9.66
N ALA A 29 5.18 -3.80 -9.14
CA ALA A 29 5.01 -3.64 -7.70
C ALA A 29 4.75 -5.00 -7.03
N ALA A 30 3.83 -5.83 -7.54
CA ALA A 30 3.56 -7.16 -6.99
C ALA A 30 4.82 -8.06 -6.95
N LEU A 31 5.65 -8.01 -7.99
CA LEU A 31 6.91 -8.76 -8.05
C LEU A 31 7.91 -8.27 -7.01
N PHE A 32 8.16 -6.97 -6.93
CA PHE A 32 9.08 -6.41 -5.92
C PHE A 32 8.58 -6.62 -4.50
N TYR A 33 7.26 -6.49 -4.26
CA TYR A 33 6.63 -6.79 -2.96
C TYR A 33 6.81 -8.26 -2.56
N SER A 34 6.83 -9.19 -3.53
CA SER A 34 7.10 -10.59 -3.23
C SER A 34 8.59 -10.86 -2.99
N LEU A 35 9.45 -10.25 -3.80
CA LEU A 35 10.90 -10.45 -3.73
C LEU A 35 11.52 -9.91 -2.45
N PHE A 36 11.06 -8.77 -1.92
CA PHE A 36 11.61 -8.26 -0.64
C PHE A 36 11.20 -9.13 0.55
N GLY A 37 10.06 -9.83 0.47
CA GLY A 37 9.57 -10.69 1.55
C GLY A 37 10.55 -11.82 1.90
N ILE A 38 11.26 -12.35 0.90
CA ILE A 38 12.22 -13.45 1.06
C ILE A 38 13.39 -13.07 2.00
N PRO A 39 14.23 -12.05 1.69
CA PRO A 39 15.30 -11.63 2.59
C PRO A 39 14.73 -11.10 3.91
N GLY A 40 13.57 -10.44 3.89
CA GLY A 40 12.90 -9.97 5.11
C GLY A 40 12.63 -11.11 6.08
N LYS A 41 12.05 -12.21 5.61
CA LYS A 41 11.80 -13.40 6.45
C LYS A 41 13.08 -14.05 6.97
N LEU A 42 14.09 -14.23 6.13
CA LEU A 42 15.36 -14.84 6.53
C LEU A 42 16.04 -14.05 7.67
N VAL A 43 15.96 -12.72 7.61
CA VAL A 43 16.50 -11.85 8.66
C VAL A 43 15.62 -11.88 9.90
N MET A 44 14.29 -11.89 9.75
CA MET A 44 13.37 -11.92 10.89
C MET A 44 13.39 -13.24 11.67
N GLU A 45 13.66 -14.37 11.00
CA GLU A 45 13.83 -15.68 11.64
C GLU A 45 15.16 -15.78 12.40
N SER A 46 16.21 -15.09 11.93
CA SER A 46 17.51 -15.08 12.61
C SER A 46 17.60 -14.08 13.77
N MET A 47 16.60 -13.21 13.95
CA MET A 47 16.57 -12.21 15.02
C MET A 47 15.57 -12.57 16.13
N ASP A 48 15.98 -12.41 17.40
CA ASP A 48 15.09 -12.58 18.56
C ASP A 48 13.95 -11.56 18.62
N SER A 49 14.15 -10.39 18.02
CA SER A 49 13.16 -9.31 17.98
C SER A 49 12.98 -8.75 16.57
N VAL A 50 11.78 -8.26 16.27
CA VAL A 50 11.42 -7.64 14.98
C VAL A 50 11.90 -6.19 14.87
N TRP A 51 12.15 -5.52 16.00
CA TRP A 51 12.50 -4.10 16.04
C TRP A 51 13.84 -3.75 15.35
N PRO A 52 14.93 -4.52 15.52
CA PRO A 52 16.17 -4.29 14.79
C PRO A 52 16.00 -4.41 13.27
N TYR A 53 15.27 -5.44 12.83
CA TYR A 53 14.91 -5.60 11.42
C TYR A 53 14.17 -4.36 10.89
N PHE A 54 13.20 -3.87 11.66
CA PHE A 54 12.42 -2.70 11.28
C PHE A 54 13.27 -1.43 11.13
N MET A 55 14.22 -1.20 12.03
CA MET A 55 15.15 -0.06 11.96
C MET A 55 16.05 -0.13 10.71
N VAL A 56 16.64 -1.30 10.43
CA VAL A 56 17.52 -1.49 9.25
C VAL A 56 16.74 -1.39 7.94
N MET A 57 15.54 -1.98 7.89
CA MET A 57 14.64 -1.85 6.74
C MET A 57 14.22 -0.40 6.49
N GLY A 58 13.97 0.37 7.55
CA GLY A 58 13.70 1.81 7.47
C GLY A 58 14.87 2.60 6.86
N GLN A 59 16.11 2.29 7.24
CA GLN A 59 17.31 2.89 6.64
C GLN A 59 17.42 2.54 5.15
N GLY A 60 17.22 1.27 4.78
CA GLY A 60 17.21 0.84 3.38
C GLY A 60 16.13 1.55 2.56
N THR A 61 14.94 1.74 3.14
CA THR A 61 13.83 2.48 2.51
C THR A 61 14.19 3.95 2.29
N LEU A 62 14.83 4.60 3.27
CA LEU A 62 15.29 5.98 3.14
C LEU A 62 16.33 6.13 2.02
N VAL A 63 17.35 5.27 2.01
CA VAL A 63 18.39 5.28 0.97
C VAL A 63 17.78 5.03 -0.41
N GLY A 64 16.88 4.06 -0.53
CA GLY A 64 16.17 3.78 -1.77
C GLY A 64 15.29 4.95 -2.24
N ALA A 65 14.57 5.60 -1.33
CA ALA A 65 13.77 6.78 -1.64
C ALA A 65 14.62 7.94 -2.14
N LEU A 66 15.76 8.20 -1.50
CA LEU A 66 16.72 9.22 -1.94
C LEU A 66 17.31 8.89 -3.31
N ALA A 67 17.73 7.65 -3.54
CA ALA A 67 18.24 7.20 -4.83
C ALA A 67 17.20 7.38 -5.95
N CYS A 68 15.97 6.94 -5.73
CA CYS A 68 14.86 7.14 -6.67
C CYS A 68 14.61 8.63 -6.95
N TYR A 69 14.64 9.47 -5.92
CA TYR A 69 14.48 10.91 -6.08
C TYR A 69 15.62 11.51 -6.93
N PHE A 70 16.88 11.21 -6.65
CA PHE A 70 18.00 11.79 -7.38
C PHE A 70 18.16 11.25 -8.82
N ILE A 71 17.81 9.99 -9.07
CA ILE A 71 17.96 9.35 -10.39
C ILE A 71 16.78 9.70 -11.30
N ILE A 72 15.54 9.68 -10.78
CA ILE A 72 14.31 9.75 -11.57
C ILE A 72 13.56 11.08 -11.37
N GLY A 73 13.67 11.64 -10.16
CA GLY A 73 12.80 12.71 -9.66
C GLY A 73 13.44 14.09 -9.55
N LYS A 74 14.77 14.22 -9.73
CA LYS A 74 15.52 15.45 -9.44
C LYS A 74 14.95 16.67 -10.14
N ASP A 75 14.56 16.53 -11.41
CA ASP A 75 13.99 17.62 -12.21
C ASP A 75 12.46 17.71 -12.11
N LYS A 76 11.82 16.83 -11.34
CA LYS A 76 10.36 16.72 -11.19
C LYS A 76 9.78 17.51 -10.01
N GLY A 77 10.59 18.37 -9.38
CA GLY A 77 10.11 19.57 -8.69
C GLY A 77 9.65 19.38 -7.25
N TRP A 78 10.56 18.99 -6.36
CA TRP A 78 10.37 19.09 -4.91
C TRP A 78 9.84 20.46 -4.46
N THR A 79 10.35 21.54 -5.06
CA THR A 79 9.93 22.92 -4.78
C THR A 79 8.56 23.30 -5.35
N LYS A 80 7.99 22.48 -6.24
CA LYS A 80 6.66 22.72 -6.86
C LYS A 80 5.53 22.13 -6.02
N VAL A 81 5.83 21.29 -5.03
CA VAL A 81 4.85 20.61 -4.19
C VAL A 81 4.52 21.47 -2.96
N SER A 82 3.25 21.57 -2.60
CA SER A 82 2.81 22.38 -1.46
C SER A 82 3.30 21.80 -0.12
N ARG A 83 3.52 22.64 0.89
CA ARG A 83 3.84 22.18 2.26
C ARG A 83 2.77 21.24 2.82
N LYS A 84 1.50 21.46 2.47
CA LYS A 84 0.39 20.60 2.88
C LYS A 84 0.54 19.19 2.31
N ASP A 85 0.92 19.08 1.04
CA ASP A 85 1.10 17.79 0.38
C ASP A 85 2.33 17.05 0.91
N HIS A 86 3.40 17.77 1.26
CA HIS A 86 4.55 17.20 1.97
C HIS A 86 4.14 16.64 3.34
N LEU A 87 3.34 17.38 4.13
CA LEU A 87 2.86 16.90 5.43
C LEU A 87 1.94 15.68 5.30
N LEU A 88 1.05 15.67 4.30
CA LEU A 88 0.19 14.52 4.03
C LEU A 88 1.01 13.29 3.59
N ALA A 89 2.03 13.48 2.76
CA ALA A 89 2.95 12.41 2.38
C ALA A 89 3.73 11.87 3.59
N MET A 90 4.17 12.76 4.49
CA MET A 90 4.86 12.36 5.72
C MET A 90 3.94 11.58 6.67
N LEU A 91 2.67 12.02 6.81
CA LEU A 91 1.66 11.27 7.57
C LEU A 91 1.40 9.89 6.97
N ALA A 92 1.32 9.78 5.64
CA ALA A 92 1.18 8.49 4.98
C ALA A 92 2.37 7.55 5.28
N GLY A 93 3.59 8.09 5.29
CA GLY A 93 4.79 7.33 5.71
C GLY A 93 4.71 6.84 7.15
N LEU A 94 4.27 7.68 8.09
CA LEU A 94 4.10 7.30 9.49
C LEU A 94 3.03 6.20 9.66
N LEU A 95 1.90 6.32 8.97
CA LEU A 95 0.85 5.29 8.98
C LEU A 95 1.37 3.97 8.40
N TRP A 96 2.15 4.03 7.32
CA TRP A 96 2.77 2.85 6.72
C TRP A 96 3.73 2.16 7.68
N VAL A 97 4.56 2.92 8.41
CA VAL A 97 5.48 2.41 9.44
C VAL A 97 4.72 1.62 10.51
N VAL A 98 3.63 2.16 11.05
CA VAL A 98 2.82 1.48 12.07
C VAL A 98 2.15 0.20 11.52
N ALA A 99 1.62 0.28 10.30
CA ALA A 99 1.02 -0.88 9.63
C ALA A 99 2.06 -1.99 9.38
N PHE A 100 3.25 -1.63 8.91
CA PHE A 100 4.31 -2.59 8.63
C PHE A 100 4.90 -3.20 9.91
N ALA A 101 4.99 -2.45 11.01
CA ALA A 101 5.42 -3.01 12.31
C ALA A 101 4.45 -4.10 12.81
N SER A 102 3.14 -3.85 12.66
CA SER A 102 2.10 -4.84 12.95
C SER A 102 2.21 -6.07 12.05
N LEU A 103 2.43 -5.85 10.74
CA LEU A 103 2.64 -6.94 9.78
C LEU A 103 3.88 -7.75 10.14
N ALA A 104 5.02 -7.10 10.41
CA ALA A 104 6.27 -7.79 10.72
C ALA A 104 6.15 -8.62 12.01
N SER A 105 5.45 -8.12 13.02
CA SER A 105 5.13 -8.92 14.21
C SER A 105 4.27 -10.15 13.86
N SER A 106 3.25 -9.97 13.02
CA SER A 106 2.41 -11.06 12.52
C SER A 106 3.18 -12.08 11.67
N LEU A 107 4.13 -11.63 10.85
CA LEU A 107 5.01 -12.48 10.05
C LEU A 107 5.85 -13.43 10.92
N LYS A 108 6.32 -12.96 12.08
CA LYS A 108 7.07 -13.79 13.03
C LYS A 108 6.18 -14.81 13.75
N LEU A 109 4.92 -14.46 14.05
CA LEU A 109 3.98 -15.32 14.78
C LEU A 109 3.26 -16.35 13.89
N LEU A 110 2.82 -15.93 12.70
CA LEU A 110 1.99 -16.72 11.79
C LEU A 110 2.75 -17.20 10.56
N GLY A 111 3.95 -16.69 10.28
CA GLY A 111 4.68 -16.99 9.04
C GLY A 111 4.13 -16.25 7.81
N MET A 112 4.99 -16.07 6.81
CA MET A 112 4.67 -15.29 5.60
C MET A 112 3.43 -15.76 4.84
N ALA A 113 3.25 -17.07 4.66
CA ALA A 113 2.18 -17.62 3.83
C ALA A 113 0.76 -17.32 4.37
N THR A 114 0.63 -16.99 5.66
CA THR A 114 -0.67 -16.70 6.30
C THR A 114 -0.83 -15.23 6.62
N ALA A 115 0.21 -14.58 7.17
CA ALA A 115 0.12 -13.17 7.56
C ALA A 115 -0.01 -12.24 6.34
N TRP A 116 0.63 -12.53 5.19
CA TRP A 116 0.52 -11.72 3.99
C TRP A 116 -0.89 -11.70 3.37
N PRO A 117 -1.55 -12.86 3.12
CA PRO A 117 -2.94 -12.86 2.65
C PRO A 117 -3.90 -12.14 3.58
N ILE A 118 -3.74 -12.28 4.91
CA ILE A 118 -4.56 -11.56 5.89
C ILE A 118 -4.33 -10.05 5.79
N ALA A 119 -3.07 -9.60 5.68
CA ALA A 119 -2.74 -8.19 5.52
C ALA A 119 -3.30 -7.59 4.22
N ASN A 120 -3.37 -8.39 3.14
CA ASN A 120 -3.96 -7.99 1.87
C ASN A 120 -5.48 -7.77 1.92
N LEU A 121 -6.16 -8.11 3.03
CA LEU A 121 -7.53 -7.65 3.28
C LEU A 121 -7.62 -6.12 3.33
N ASN A 122 -6.50 -5.41 3.51
CA ASN A 122 -6.42 -3.96 3.31
C ASN A 122 -6.91 -3.52 1.91
N THR A 123 -6.86 -4.41 0.91
CA THR A 123 -7.37 -4.16 -0.45
C THR A 123 -8.87 -3.90 -0.42
N ILE A 124 -9.62 -4.62 0.43
CA ILE A 124 -11.06 -4.41 0.64
C ILE A 124 -11.30 -3.00 1.17
N VAL A 125 -10.59 -2.64 2.25
CA VAL A 125 -10.68 -1.32 2.88
C VAL A 125 -10.32 -0.21 1.87
N THR A 126 -9.30 -0.45 1.05
CA THR A 126 -8.83 0.47 0.01
C THR A 126 -9.89 0.66 -1.07
N VAL A 127 -10.48 -0.41 -1.60
CA VAL A 127 -11.55 -0.35 -2.60
C VAL A 127 -12.77 0.40 -2.05
N VAL A 128 -13.16 0.12 -0.80
CA VAL A 128 -14.28 0.80 -0.13
C VAL A 128 -13.97 2.30 0.04
N TYR A 129 -12.79 2.63 0.54
CA TYR A 129 -12.38 4.02 0.76
C TYR A 129 -12.24 4.80 -0.55
N SER A 130 -11.59 4.22 -1.58
CA SER A 130 -11.47 4.83 -2.92
C SER A 130 -12.84 5.03 -3.58
N SER A 131 -13.78 4.13 -3.36
CA SER A 131 -15.13 4.24 -3.90
C SER A 131 -15.97 5.31 -3.18
N LEU A 132 -15.89 5.39 -1.85
CA LEU A 132 -16.71 6.30 -1.04
C LEU A 132 -16.13 7.72 -0.94
N VAL A 133 -14.82 7.83 -0.69
CA VAL A 133 -14.14 9.08 -0.38
C VAL A 133 -13.53 9.71 -1.63
N LEU A 134 -12.78 8.92 -2.40
CA LEU A 134 -12.12 9.41 -3.63
C LEU A 134 -13.07 9.45 -4.83
N LYS A 135 -14.22 8.75 -4.75
CA LYS A 135 -15.27 8.66 -5.79
C LYS A 135 -14.72 8.25 -7.16
N GLU A 136 -13.67 7.44 -7.17
CA GLU A 136 -12.99 6.98 -8.40
C GLU A 136 -13.85 5.97 -9.17
N ILE A 137 -14.67 5.20 -8.45
CA ILE A 137 -15.57 4.20 -9.01
C ILE A 137 -17.03 4.63 -8.78
N SER A 138 -17.84 4.66 -9.83
CA SER A 138 -19.29 4.84 -9.68
C SER A 138 -19.91 3.55 -9.12
N ILE A 139 -20.09 3.52 -7.79
CA ILE A 139 -20.67 2.39 -7.05
C ILE A 139 -21.99 1.94 -7.68
N ARG A 140 -22.79 2.88 -8.20
CA ARG A 140 -24.11 2.58 -8.78
C ARG A 140 -24.05 1.78 -10.09
N GLN A 141 -22.97 1.90 -10.87
CA GLN A 141 -22.87 1.31 -12.22
C GLN A 141 -21.98 0.06 -12.26
N GLN A 142 -21.04 -0.10 -11.32
CA GLN A 142 -20.06 -1.19 -11.30
C GLN A 142 -20.19 -2.11 -10.05
N ARG A 143 -21.28 -1.96 -9.28
CA ARG A 143 -21.49 -2.66 -7.98
C ARG A 143 -21.25 -4.17 -8.08
N THR A 144 -21.87 -4.84 -9.06
CA THR A 144 -21.81 -6.31 -9.19
C THR A 144 -20.38 -6.80 -9.44
N LYS A 145 -19.61 -6.11 -10.28
CA LYS A 145 -18.21 -6.48 -10.58
C LYS A 145 -17.30 -6.20 -9.38
N MET A 146 -17.53 -5.09 -8.67
CA MET A 146 -16.79 -4.76 -7.46
C MET A 146 -17.02 -5.79 -6.35
N PHE A 147 -18.27 -6.15 -6.08
CA PHE A 147 -18.61 -7.18 -5.09
C PHE A 147 -18.11 -8.57 -5.50
N ALA A 148 -18.23 -8.95 -6.78
CA ALA A 148 -17.68 -10.21 -7.27
C ALA A 148 -16.16 -10.30 -7.09
N GLY A 149 -15.42 -9.22 -7.42
CA GLY A 149 -13.97 -9.15 -7.19
C GLY A 149 -13.60 -9.24 -5.71
N LEU A 150 -14.37 -8.58 -4.84
CA LEU A 150 -14.19 -8.64 -3.39
C LEU A 150 -14.40 -10.06 -2.85
N ILE A 151 -15.49 -10.72 -3.27
CA ILE A 151 -15.84 -12.08 -2.86
C ILE A 151 -14.77 -13.06 -3.33
N MET A 152 -14.32 -12.98 -4.59
CA MET A 152 -13.24 -13.83 -5.09
C MET A 152 -11.92 -13.59 -4.34
N GLY A 153 -11.59 -12.35 -4.01
CA GLY A 153 -10.40 -12.03 -3.20
C GLY A 153 -10.46 -12.63 -1.80
N VAL A 154 -11.60 -12.49 -1.12
CA VAL A 154 -11.81 -13.08 0.21
C VAL A 154 -11.78 -14.61 0.16
N MET A 155 -12.44 -15.23 -0.82
CA MET A 155 -12.40 -16.69 -0.98
C MET A 155 -10.98 -17.19 -1.26
N GLY A 156 -10.21 -16.49 -2.09
CA GLY A 156 -8.81 -16.82 -2.34
C GLY A 156 -7.96 -16.78 -1.06
N ILE A 157 -8.14 -15.76 -0.22
CA ILE A 157 -7.46 -15.65 1.07
C ILE A 157 -7.87 -16.79 2.00
N ILE A 158 -9.17 -17.12 2.10
CA ILE A 158 -9.67 -18.21 2.95
C ILE A 158 -9.10 -19.55 2.49
N LEU A 159 -9.10 -19.85 1.19
CA LEU A 159 -8.52 -21.09 0.65
C LEU A 159 -7.02 -21.21 0.96
N LEU A 160 -6.26 -20.12 0.86
CA LEU A 160 -4.84 -20.11 1.20
C LEU A 160 -4.59 -20.34 2.70
N VAL A 161 -5.46 -19.82 3.56
CA VAL A 161 -5.39 -20.07 5.01
C VAL A 161 -5.74 -21.52 5.33
N LEU A 162 -6.79 -22.08 4.71
CA LEU A 162 -7.23 -23.46 4.90
C LEU A 162 -6.28 -24.50 4.31
N ALA A 163 -5.53 -24.18 3.25
CA ALA A 163 -4.52 -25.08 2.70
C ALA A 163 -3.34 -25.35 3.66
N ARG A 164 -3.25 -24.60 4.77
CA ARG A 164 -2.22 -24.78 5.80
C ARG A 164 -2.63 -25.73 6.93
N THR A 165 -3.94 -25.93 7.15
CA THR A 165 -4.46 -26.92 8.10
C THR A 165 -4.43 -28.31 7.50
#